data_AF-A0AA37L3G5-F1
#
_entry.id   AF-A0AA37L3G5-F1
#
_cell.length_a   1.000
_cell.length_b   1.000
_cell.length_c   1.000
_cell.angle_alpha   90.00
_cell.angle_beta   90.00
_cell.angle_gamma   90.00
#
_symmetry.space_group_name_H-M   'P 1'
#
loop_
_entity.id
_entity.type
_entity.pdbx_description
1 polymer ?
#
loop_
_entity_poly.entity_id
_entity_poly.type
_entity_poly.pdbx_seq_one_letter_code
_entity_poly.pdbx_strand_id
1 'polypeptide(L)'
;MYDTNRGGINELARLHREAPQFPVPLTKQARTQVAALLMRHGEAVVGSTLLAVAKDRCFSTPQNCTGVYILGLSDDVCAAASTADQAGIEEAIRWAEAEPVWS
;
A
#
# COMPACT_ATOMS: atom_id res chain seq x y z
N MET A 1 -10.33 -21.68 -14.83
CA MET A 1 -11.06 -21.34 -13.59
C MET A 1 -10.08 -21.56 -12.45
N TYR A 2 -9.45 -20.50 -11.96
CA TYR A 2 -8.63 -20.61 -10.74
C TYR A 2 -9.39 -19.93 -9.63
N ASP A 3 -9.52 -20.66 -8.53
CA ASP A 3 -10.22 -20.33 -7.31
C ASP A 3 -9.42 -19.25 -6.56
N THR A 4 -9.42 -18.01 -7.06
CA THR A 4 -8.57 -16.91 -6.53
C THR A 4 -9.20 -16.13 -5.37
N ASN A 5 -10.45 -16.40 -4.99
CA ASN A 5 -11.22 -15.46 -4.16
C ASN A 5 -11.33 -15.81 -2.67
N ARG A 6 -10.95 -17.02 -2.22
CA ARG A 6 -11.01 -17.37 -0.77
C ARG A 6 -9.69 -17.21 -0.02
N GLY A 7 -8.55 -17.25 -0.72
CA GLY A 7 -7.24 -16.94 -0.14
C GLY A 7 -6.99 -15.44 0.01
N GLY A 8 -7.39 -14.66 -1.00
CA GLY A 8 -7.14 -13.22 -1.05
C GLY A 8 -7.84 -12.42 0.07
N ILE A 9 -9.14 -12.64 0.30
CA ILE A 9 -9.91 -11.87 1.29
C ILE A 9 -9.43 -12.15 2.72
N ASN A 10 -9.14 -13.41 3.05
CA ASN A 10 -8.64 -13.78 4.38
C ASN A 10 -7.24 -13.23 4.63
N GLU A 11 -6.39 -13.21 3.60
CA GLU A 11 -5.04 -12.67 3.70
C GLU A 11 -5.05 -11.14 3.82
N LEU A 12 -5.94 -10.45 3.10
CA LEU A 12 -6.13 -9.00 3.24
C LEU A 12 -6.64 -8.62 4.63
N ALA A 13 -7.66 -9.32 5.13
CA ALA A 13 -8.17 -9.11 6.48
C ALA A 13 -7.15 -9.46 7.58
N ARG A 14 -6.22 -10.38 7.29
CA ARG A 14 -5.09 -10.69 8.17
C ARG A 14 -4.06 -9.56 8.15
N LEU A 15 -3.59 -9.16 6.98
CA LEU A 15 -2.63 -8.06 6.81
C LEU A 15 -3.16 -6.75 7.38
N HIS A 16 -4.44 -6.45 7.19
CA HIS A 16 -5.06 -5.26 7.77
C HIS A 16 -5.06 -5.27 9.30
N ARG A 17 -5.17 -6.45 9.94
CA ARG A 17 -5.10 -6.57 11.41
C ARG A 17 -3.68 -6.54 11.96
N GLU A 18 -2.71 -7.03 11.19
CA GLU A 18 -1.33 -7.19 11.64
C GLU A 18 -0.43 -5.98 11.28
N ALA A 19 -0.76 -5.25 10.22
CA ALA A 19 0.02 -4.12 9.76
C ALA A 19 -0.06 -2.93 10.74
N PRO A 20 1.05 -2.17 10.92
CA PRO A 20 1.04 -0.95 11.70
C PRO A 20 -0.02 0.04 11.22
N GLN A 21 -0.78 0.59 12.17
CA GLN A 21 -1.91 1.48 11.94
C GLN A 21 -1.50 2.94 12.13
N PHE A 22 -1.84 3.79 11.16
CA PHE A 22 -1.51 5.20 11.17
C PHE A 22 -2.77 6.06 10.92
N PRO A 23 -3.24 6.83 11.92
CA PRO A 23 -4.42 7.68 11.73
C PRO A 23 -4.12 8.86 10.81
N VAL A 24 -5.15 9.27 10.06
CA VAL A 24 -5.13 10.45 9.18
C VAL A 24 -5.59 11.68 9.97
N PRO A 25 -4.98 12.88 9.79
CA PRO A 25 -3.83 13.18 8.93
C PRO A 25 -2.50 12.64 9.49
N LEU A 26 -1.62 12.16 8.60
CA LEU A 26 -0.30 11.67 9.02
C LEU A 26 0.57 12.85 9.47
N THR A 27 1.23 12.68 10.62
CA THR A 27 2.34 13.57 10.99
C THR A 27 3.53 13.37 10.04
N LYS A 28 4.44 14.35 9.97
CA LYS A 28 5.68 14.22 9.18
C LYS A 28 6.47 12.96 9.57
N GLN A 29 6.53 12.64 10.87
CA GLN A 29 7.20 11.44 11.36
C GLN A 29 6.49 10.15 10.95
N ALA A 30 5.16 10.10 11.06
CA ALA A 30 4.36 8.95 10.63
C ALA A 30 4.52 8.70 9.13
N ARG A 31 4.51 9.76 8.31
CA ARG A 31 4.77 9.66 6.86
C ARG A 31 6.12 9.02 6.55
N THR A 32 7.19 9.42 7.26
CA THR A 32 8.52 8.81 7.12
C THR A 32 8.51 7.33 7.52
N GLN A 33 7.78 6.97 8.57
CA GLN A 33 7.67 5.57 9.02
C GLN A 33 6.93 4.70 8.01
N VAL A 34 5.80 5.17 7.47
CA VAL A 34 5.05 4.47 6.41
C VAL A 34 5.93 4.25 5.19
N ALA A 35 6.63 5.29 4.71
CA ALA A 35 7.53 5.17 3.57
C ALA A 35 8.66 4.15 3.83
N ALA A 36 9.25 4.15 5.03
CA ALA A 36 10.29 3.20 5.41
C ALA A 36 9.77 1.75 5.50
N LEU A 37 8.53 1.53 5.94
CA LEU A 37 7.90 0.21 5.94
C LEU A 37 7.71 -0.30 4.51
N LEU A 38 7.13 0.52 3.63
CA LEU A 38 6.90 0.17 2.23
C LEU A 38 8.21 -0.09 1.48
N MET A 39 9.25 0.71 1.70
CA MET A 39 10.59 0.49 1.12
C MET A 39 11.21 -0.85 1.53
N ARG A 40 10.85 -1.40 2.69
CA ARG A 40 11.30 -2.72 3.15
C ARG A 40 10.36 -3.85 2.75
N HIS A 41 9.43 -3.57 1.84
CA HIS A 41 8.36 -4.47 1.43
C HIS A 41 7.48 -4.94 2.60
N GLY A 42 7.27 -4.08 3.60
CA GLY A 42 6.26 -4.25 4.62
C GLY A 42 4.94 -3.59 4.23
N GLU A 43 3.98 -3.68 5.13
CA GLU A 43 2.63 -3.16 4.98
C GLU A 43 2.36 -2.06 6.01
N ALA A 44 1.42 -1.16 5.70
CA ALA A 44 0.97 -0.12 6.62
C ALA A 44 -0.50 0.21 6.35
N VAL A 45 -1.30 0.40 7.39
CA VAL A 45 -2.66 0.92 7.24
C VAL A 45 -2.63 2.43 7.51
N VAL A 46 -3.06 3.22 6.53
CA VAL A 46 -3.19 4.68 6.62
C VAL A 46 -4.67 5.00 6.58
N GLY A 47 -5.23 5.48 7.68
CA GLY A 47 -6.68 5.63 7.83
C GLY A 47 -7.39 4.28 7.77
N SER A 48 -8.17 4.06 6.73
CA SER A 48 -8.84 2.79 6.42
C SER A 48 -8.16 2.00 5.29
N THR A 49 -7.11 2.53 4.69
CA THR A 49 -6.49 1.95 3.50
C THR A 49 -5.25 1.15 3.87
N LEU A 50 -5.20 -0.13 3.52
CA LEU A 50 -3.99 -0.94 3.62
C LEU A 50 -3.07 -0.65 2.41
N LEU A 51 -1.89 -0.11 2.67
CA LEU A 51 -0.81 0.03 1.70
C LEU A 51 0.13 -1.17 1.81
N ALA A 52 0.33 -1.90 0.71
CA ALA A 52 1.24 -3.04 0.65
C ALA A 52 2.01 -3.07 -0.67
N VAL A 53 3.27 -3.52 -0.63
CA VAL A 53 4.08 -3.71 -1.83
C VAL A 53 3.82 -5.09 -2.45
N ALA A 54 3.40 -5.12 -3.71
CA ALA A 54 3.25 -6.35 -4.49
C ALA A 54 4.62 -6.88 -4.95
N LYS A 55 5.24 -7.71 -4.11
CA LYS A 55 6.58 -8.30 -4.34
C LYS A 55 6.63 -9.24 -5.54
N ASP A 56 5.50 -9.79 -5.94
CA ASP A 56 5.32 -10.71 -7.07
C ASP A 56 5.08 -9.99 -8.41
N ARG A 57 4.79 -8.68 -8.35
CA ARG A 57 4.58 -7.82 -9.51
C ARG A 57 5.71 -6.80 -9.62
N CYS A 58 6.94 -7.28 -9.71
CA CYS A 58 8.08 -6.43 -10.03
C CYS A 58 8.01 -5.99 -11.49
N PHE A 59 8.45 -4.76 -11.77
CA PHE A 59 8.68 -4.28 -13.12
C PHE A 59 9.90 -3.37 -13.15
N SER A 60 10.58 -3.35 -14.28
CA SER A 60 11.79 -2.56 -14.46
C SER A 60 11.61 -1.61 -15.63
N THR A 61 11.79 -0.31 -15.38
CA THR A 61 11.97 0.70 -16.43
C THR A 61 13.43 1.17 -16.44
N PRO A 62 13.92 1.81 -17.51
CA PRO A 62 15.27 2.40 -17.52
C PRO A 62 15.51 3.42 -16.39
N GLN A 63 14.43 4.02 -15.89
CA GLN A 63 14.45 5.01 -14.79
C GLN A 63 14.20 4.36 -13.42
N ASN A 64 13.68 3.13 -13.36
CA ASN A 64 13.41 2.40 -12.12
C ASN A 64 13.67 0.90 -12.32
N CYS A 65 14.89 0.45 -12.00
CA CYS A 65 15.30 -0.94 -12.13
C CYS A 65 14.82 -1.86 -11.00
N THR A 66 14.21 -1.30 -9.95
CA THR A 66 13.71 -2.02 -8.77
C THR A 66 12.21 -1.82 -8.56
N GLY A 67 11.49 -1.45 -9.62
CA GLY A 67 10.09 -1.05 -9.55
C GLY A 67 9.20 -2.18 -9.02
N VAL A 68 8.33 -1.82 -8.10
CA VAL A 68 7.29 -2.67 -7.53
C VAL A 68 5.95 -1.95 -7.64
N TYR A 69 4.83 -2.64 -7.50
CA TYR A 69 3.53 -1.95 -7.37
C TYR A 69 3.19 -1.78 -5.89
N ILE A 70 2.58 -0.65 -5.54
CA ILE A 70 1.94 -0.47 -4.24
C ILE A 70 0.43 -0.62 -4.44
N LEU A 71 -0.16 -1.48 -3.63
CA LEU A 71 -1.59 -1.75 -3.62
C LEU A 71 -2.20 -0.97 -2.45
N GLY A 72 -3.16 -0.09 -2.75
CA GLY A 72 -4.08 0.51 -1.79
C GLY A 72 -5.33 -0.36 -1.69
N LEU A 73 -5.35 -1.22 -0.70
CA LEU A 73 -6.42 -2.18 -0.50
C LEU A 73 -7.40 -1.56 0.49
N SER A 74 -8.42 -0.88 -0.03
CA SER A 74 -9.69 -0.67 0.69
C SER A 74 -10.65 -1.83 0.35
N ASP A 75 -11.81 -1.90 1.01
CA ASP A 75 -12.87 -2.88 0.67
C ASP A 75 -13.29 -2.79 -0.82
N ASP A 76 -12.92 -1.70 -1.52
CA ASP A 76 -13.01 -1.50 -2.97
C ASP A 76 -11.63 -1.10 -3.58
N VAL A 77 -10.85 -2.09 -4.00
CA VAL A 77 -9.43 -2.02 -4.45
C VAL A 77 -9.02 -0.79 -5.30
N CYS A 78 -7.90 -0.13 -4.96
CA CYS A 78 -7.17 0.76 -5.87
C CYS A 78 -5.63 0.58 -5.85
N ALA A 79 -5.00 0.43 -7.01
CA ALA A 79 -3.53 0.29 -7.13
C ALA A 79 -2.88 1.65 -7.45
N ALA A 80 -2.10 2.19 -6.51
CA ALA A 80 -1.36 3.44 -6.72
C ALA A 80 0.15 3.19 -6.63
N ALA A 81 0.79 2.94 -7.77
CA ALA A 81 2.11 3.47 -8.15
C ALA A 81 2.47 2.96 -9.56
N SER A 82 2.78 3.88 -10.49
CA SER A 82 3.16 3.53 -11.87
C SER A 82 4.63 3.11 -12.03
N THR A 83 5.49 3.38 -11.04
CA THR A 83 6.95 3.11 -11.02
C THR A 83 7.51 3.04 -9.59
N ALA A 84 7.13 2.13 -8.67
CA ALA A 84 7.46 2.35 -7.24
C ALA A 84 8.96 2.55 -6.95
N ASP A 85 9.25 3.81 -6.68
CA ASP A 85 10.41 4.44 -6.11
C ASP A 85 9.88 5.35 -4.98
N GLN A 86 10.70 6.25 -4.46
CA GLN A 86 10.28 7.20 -3.43
C GLN A 86 9.04 8.03 -3.85
N ALA A 87 8.90 8.39 -5.13
CA ALA A 87 7.79 9.19 -5.63
C ALA A 87 6.49 8.37 -5.70
N GLY A 88 6.56 7.12 -6.15
CA GLY A 88 5.41 6.20 -6.14
C GLY A 88 4.89 5.92 -4.74
N ILE A 89 5.79 5.77 -3.75
CA ILE A 89 5.42 5.65 -2.33
C ILE A 89 4.71 6.90 -1.83
N GLU A 90 5.23 8.08 -2.15
CA GLU A 90 4.62 9.35 -1.73
C GLU A 90 3.25 9.61 -2.37
N GLU A 91 3.05 9.15 -3.60
CA GLU A 91 1.76 9.18 -4.29
C GLU A 91 0.75 8.25 -3.60
N ALA A 92 1.14 7.01 -3.29
CA ALA A 92 0.28 6.05 -2.60
C ALA A 92 -0.16 6.55 -1.22
N ILE A 93 0.76 7.14 -0.44
CA ILE A 93 0.44 7.74 0.85
C ILE A 93 -0.53 8.91 0.69
N ARG A 94 -0.29 9.81 -0.29
CA ARG A 94 -1.19 10.94 -0.56
C ARG A 94 -2.61 10.48 -0.92
N TRP A 95 -2.73 9.40 -1.70
CA TRP A 95 -4.02 8.84 -2.06
C TRP A 95 -4.73 8.30 -0.81
N ALA A 96 -4.05 7.48 0.01
CA ALA A 96 -4.64 6.91 1.22
C ALA A 96 -5.06 7.97 2.25
N GLU A 97 -4.32 9.08 2.34
CA GLU A 97 -4.72 10.19 3.21
C GLU A 97 -5.95 10.96 2.72
N ALA A 98 -6.24 10.90 1.42
CA ALA A 98 -7.35 11.59 0.80
C ALA A 98 -8.61 10.70 0.66
N GLU A 99 -8.53 9.40 0.98
CA GLU A 99 -9.68 8.52 0.92
C GLU A 99 -10.75 8.95 1.94
N PRO A 100 -12.00 9.19 1.52
CA PRO A 100 -13.08 9.50 2.44
C PRO A 100 -13.38 8.30 3.33
N VAL A 101 -13.44 8.51 4.65
CA VAL A 101 -13.92 7.50 5.60
C VAL A 101 -15.43 7.39 5.44
N TRP A 102 -15.92 6.36 4.75
CA TRP A 102 -17.35 6.08 4.68
C TRP A 102 -17.74 5.40 5.99
N SER A 103 -18.40 6.18 6.86
CA SER A 103 -18.92 5.76 8.17
C SER A 103 -20.23 4.98 8.04
#